data_AF-A0A2D6LA81-F1
#
_entry.id   AF-A0A2D6LA81-F1
#
_cell.length_a   1.000
_cell.length_b   1.000
_cell.length_c   1.000
_cell.angle_alpha   90.00
_cell.angle_beta   90.00
_cell.angle_gamma   90.00
#
_symmetry.space_group_name_H-M   'P 1'
#
loop_
_entity.id
_entity.type
_entity.pdbx_description
1 polymer ?
#
loop_
_entity_poly.entity_id
_entity_poly.type
_entity_poly.pdbx_seq_one_letter_code
_entity_poly.pdbx_strand_id
1 'polypeptide(L)'
;MAETLTPAVEELRSWLLVTLRHSCDVEYYLSRLHIGHYDFQRPHDLSGPGNKLCWEVASIMALESRNSSMEYFKENLLPAVELHRKGQYHHRPISGIPILRRRDHKKVNLIDTLCCLMEDRPYFGGERDYDGLSKFVGQMRDQRKSGLERILLQMRSFPRPALKDIESPISFPNIGLPERTYRETLRLASDAVTSLERIHGYYVIE
;
A
#
# COMPACT_ATOMS: atom_id res chain seq x y z
N MET A 1 -1.24 -25.57 -20.66
CA MET A 1 -0.61 -24.95 -19.48
C MET A 1 -0.48 -23.48 -19.80
N ALA A 2 -1.11 -22.60 -19.01
CA ALA A 2 -0.91 -21.17 -19.19
C ALA A 2 0.57 -20.84 -18.92
N GLU A 3 1.19 -20.09 -19.81
CA GLU A 3 2.57 -19.65 -19.66
C GLU A 3 2.66 -18.81 -18.39
N THR A 4 3.56 -19.18 -17.46
CA THR A 4 3.69 -18.44 -16.20
C THR A 4 4.36 -17.11 -16.49
N LEU A 5 3.58 -16.02 -16.43
CA LEU A 5 4.09 -14.68 -16.65
C LEU A 5 5.15 -14.36 -15.60
N THR A 6 6.32 -13.95 -16.08
CA THR A 6 7.46 -13.58 -15.25
C THR A 6 7.70 -12.08 -15.38
N PRO A 7 7.82 -11.32 -14.27
CA PRO A 7 8.05 -9.88 -14.32
C PRO A 7 9.48 -9.57 -14.78
N ALA A 8 9.67 -8.41 -15.41
CA ALA A 8 10.99 -7.84 -15.63
C ALA A 8 11.55 -7.23 -14.33
N VAL A 9 12.86 -6.99 -14.29
CA VAL A 9 13.53 -6.37 -13.14
C VAL A 9 12.94 -4.99 -12.84
N GLU A 10 12.69 -4.21 -13.89
CA GLU A 10 12.16 -2.86 -13.84
C GLU A 10 10.72 -2.82 -13.32
N GLU A 11 9.92 -3.82 -13.67
CA GLU A 11 8.55 -4.00 -13.18
C GLU A 11 8.54 -4.28 -11.67
N LEU A 12 9.43 -5.18 -11.21
CA LEU A 12 9.59 -5.46 -9.79
C LEU A 12 10.12 -4.24 -9.02
N ARG A 13 11.13 -3.54 -9.56
CA ARG A 13 11.68 -2.33 -8.96
C ARG A 13 10.58 -1.26 -8.79
N SER A 14 9.80 -1.03 -9.86
CA SER A 14 8.67 -0.10 -9.83
C SER A 14 7.65 -0.50 -8.77
N TRP A 15 7.26 -1.78 -8.74
CA TRP A 15 6.30 -2.31 -7.75
C TRP A 15 6.76 -2.12 -6.30
N LEU A 16 8.02 -2.46 -6.00
CA LEU A 16 8.59 -2.29 -4.66
C LEU A 16 8.57 -0.82 -4.24
N LEU A 17 8.97 0.08 -5.14
CA LEU A 17 9.07 1.50 -4.84
C LEU A 17 7.70 2.14 -4.63
N VAL A 18 6.73 1.82 -5.49
CA VAL A 18 5.33 2.28 -5.35
C VAL A 18 4.72 1.74 -4.06
N THR A 19 4.90 0.45 -3.78
CA THR A 19 4.39 -0.17 -2.55
C THR A 19 5.00 0.45 -1.29
N LEU A 20 6.31 0.72 -1.30
CA LEU A 20 7.00 1.37 -0.19
C LEU A 20 6.48 2.80 0.03
N ARG A 21 6.32 3.59 -1.05
CA ARG A 21 5.76 4.94 -0.98
C ARG A 21 4.36 4.92 -0.40
N HIS A 22 3.48 4.03 -0.88
CA HIS A 22 2.12 3.84 -0.35
C HIS A 22 2.15 3.56 1.16
N SER A 23 2.94 2.55 1.56
CA SER A 23 3.07 2.14 2.95
C SER A 23 3.52 3.30 3.83
N CYS A 24 4.54 4.04 3.40
CA CYS A 24 5.02 5.21 4.12
C CYS A 24 3.98 6.33 4.22
N ASP A 25 3.19 6.58 3.16
CA ASP A 25 2.10 7.59 3.19
C ASP A 25 1.03 7.20 4.22
N VAL A 26 0.58 5.94 4.19
CA VAL A 26 -0.38 5.40 5.14
C VAL A 26 0.16 5.48 6.57
N GLU A 27 1.38 5.03 6.81
CA GLU A 27 2.01 5.02 8.14
C GLU A 27 2.24 6.44 8.69
N TYR A 28 2.52 7.42 7.82
CA TYR A 28 2.64 8.82 8.19
C TYR A 28 1.32 9.32 8.79
N TYR A 29 0.19 9.18 8.08
CA TYR A 29 -1.10 9.64 8.57
C TYR A 29 -1.64 8.82 9.74
N LEU A 30 -1.43 7.49 9.75
CA LEU A 30 -1.79 6.65 10.90
C LEU A 30 -1.11 7.14 12.17
N SER A 31 0.17 7.50 12.07
CA SER A 31 0.96 7.99 13.21
C SER A 31 0.50 9.38 13.66
N ARG A 32 0.29 10.32 12.72
CA ARG A 32 -0.19 11.69 13.03
C ARG A 32 -1.58 11.71 13.66
N LEU A 33 -2.47 10.86 13.17
CA LEU A 33 -3.85 10.76 13.63
C LEU A 33 -4.03 9.82 14.82
N HIS A 34 -2.96 9.15 15.28
CA HIS A 34 -3.00 8.17 16.36
C HIS A 34 -4.01 7.03 16.11
N ILE A 35 -4.04 6.53 14.88
CA ILE A 35 -4.94 5.47 14.41
C ILE A 35 -4.15 4.18 14.21
N GLY A 36 -4.78 3.03 14.50
CA GLY A 36 -4.21 1.72 14.18
C GLY A 36 -3.02 1.30 15.06
N HIS A 37 -2.91 1.81 16.29
CA HIS A 37 -1.84 1.41 17.23
C HIS A 37 -1.92 -0.05 17.71
N TYR A 38 -3.08 -0.69 17.54
CA TYR A 38 -3.27 -2.12 17.84
C TYR A 38 -3.18 -3.02 16.61
N ASP A 39 -2.93 -2.45 15.43
CA ASP A 39 -2.67 -3.27 14.24
C ASP A 39 -1.26 -3.84 14.33
N PHE A 40 -1.17 -5.17 14.37
CA PHE A 40 0.08 -5.91 14.50
C PHE A 40 0.71 -6.24 13.15
N GLN A 41 0.05 -5.91 12.04
CA GLN A 41 0.60 -5.96 10.68
C GLN A 41 1.07 -4.59 10.20
N ARG A 42 1.63 -3.79 11.11
CA ARG A 42 2.36 -2.57 10.75
C ARG A 42 3.85 -2.89 10.58
N PRO A 43 4.56 -2.25 9.64
CA PRO A 43 4.09 -1.23 8.69
C PRO A 43 3.07 -1.77 7.68
N HIS A 44 2.05 -0.97 7.37
CA HIS A 44 0.97 -1.30 6.45
C HIS A 44 1.50 -1.91 5.15
N ASP A 45 0.89 -3.00 4.69
CA ASP A 45 1.24 -3.72 3.47
C ASP A 45 2.61 -4.40 3.41
N LEU A 46 3.52 -4.16 4.36
CA LEU A 46 4.88 -4.74 4.36
C LEU A 46 5.05 -5.88 5.36
N SER A 47 4.09 -6.03 6.28
CA SER A 47 4.17 -6.99 7.38
C SER A 47 3.06 -8.06 7.32
N GLY A 48 3.37 -9.24 7.84
CA GLY A 48 2.44 -10.37 7.95
C GLY A 48 2.23 -11.17 6.66
N PRO A 49 1.35 -12.19 6.71
CA PRO A 49 1.06 -13.04 5.55
C PRO A 49 0.46 -12.25 4.39
N GLY A 50 0.87 -12.58 3.16
CA GLY A 50 0.38 -11.89 1.95
C GLY A 50 0.73 -10.40 1.91
N ASN A 51 1.81 -9.98 2.57
CA ASN A 51 2.31 -8.62 2.41
C ASN A 51 2.73 -8.38 0.94
N LYS A 52 2.65 -7.12 0.49
CA LYS A 52 2.86 -6.75 -0.92
C LYS A 52 4.31 -6.95 -1.40
N LEU A 53 5.27 -7.14 -0.48
CA LEU A 53 6.67 -7.38 -0.80
C LEU A 53 7.05 -8.85 -0.85
N CYS A 54 6.19 -9.78 -0.42
CA CYS A 54 6.49 -11.21 -0.52
C CYS A 54 6.44 -11.65 -1.98
N TRP A 55 7.26 -12.64 -2.34
CA TRP A 55 7.44 -13.06 -3.73
C TRP A 55 6.12 -13.45 -4.41
N GLU A 56 5.26 -14.18 -3.70
CA GLU A 56 3.97 -14.66 -4.21
C GLU A 56 3.01 -13.53 -4.58
N VAL A 57 3.14 -12.36 -3.95
CA VAL A 57 2.34 -11.17 -4.28
C VAL A 57 3.09 -10.30 -5.28
N ALA A 58 4.36 -9.97 -5.01
CA ALA A 58 5.14 -9.05 -5.81
C ALA A 58 5.37 -9.54 -7.26
N SER A 59 5.66 -10.84 -7.46
CA SER A 59 5.91 -11.40 -8.79
C SER A 59 4.74 -11.28 -9.76
N ILE A 60 3.51 -11.26 -9.22
CA ILE A 60 2.28 -11.12 -9.99
C ILE A 60 1.86 -9.65 -10.08
N MET A 61 1.87 -8.93 -8.97
CA MET A 61 1.40 -7.54 -8.94
C MET A 61 2.32 -6.58 -9.71
N ALA A 62 3.61 -6.90 -9.84
CA ALA A 62 4.53 -6.15 -10.70
C ALA A 62 4.11 -6.12 -12.18
N LEU A 63 3.25 -7.06 -12.62
CA LEU A 63 2.75 -7.12 -13.99
C LEU A 63 1.61 -6.11 -14.26
N GLU A 64 1.17 -5.32 -13.28
CA GLU A 64 -0.03 -4.47 -13.39
C GLU A 64 0.04 -3.44 -14.52
N SER A 65 1.24 -3.01 -14.92
CA SER A 65 1.45 -2.05 -16.01
C SER A 65 1.35 -2.65 -17.41
N ARG A 66 1.38 -3.98 -17.56
CA ARG A 66 1.41 -4.62 -18.89
C ARG A 66 0.11 -4.48 -19.65
N ASN A 67 -1.02 -4.51 -18.94
CA ASN A 67 -2.34 -4.42 -19.55
C ASN A 67 -3.40 -3.95 -18.55
N SER A 68 -4.14 -2.90 -18.91
CA SER A 68 -5.16 -2.29 -18.09
C SER A 68 -6.56 -2.88 -18.27
N SER A 69 -6.73 -3.96 -19.05
CA SER A 69 -8.02 -4.59 -19.27
C SER A 69 -8.52 -5.33 -18.03
N MET A 70 -9.84 -5.37 -17.87
CA MET A 70 -10.46 -6.06 -16.74
C MET A 70 -10.26 -7.58 -16.83
N GLU A 71 -10.19 -8.12 -18.05
CA GLU A 71 -9.91 -9.52 -18.34
C GLU A 71 -8.49 -9.88 -17.86
N TYR A 72 -7.48 -9.08 -18.23
CA TYR A 72 -6.11 -9.30 -17.80
C TYR A 72 -6.00 -9.24 -16.26
N PHE A 73 -6.66 -8.25 -15.65
CA PHE A 73 -6.71 -8.15 -14.19
C PHE A 73 -7.27 -9.41 -13.54
N LYS A 74 -8.43 -9.89 -14.01
CA LYS A 74 -9.10 -11.07 -13.42
C LYS A 74 -8.28 -12.34 -13.57
N GLU A 75 -7.64 -12.51 -14.73
CA GLU A 75 -6.90 -13.74 -15.04
C GLU A 75 -5.52 -13.76 -14.37
N ASN A 76 -4.82 -12.62 -14.33
CA ASN A 76 -3.41 -12.58 -13.95
C ASN A 76 -3.17 -11.95 -12.58
N LEU A 77 -3.87 -10.86 -12.23
CA LEU A 77 -3.56 -10.07 -11.04
C LEU A 77 -4.43 -10.42 -9.84
N LEU A 78 -5.71 -10.75 -10.07
CA LEU A 78 -6.69 -11.03 -9.02
C LEU A 78 -6.23 -12.11 -8.02
N PRO A 79 -5.56 -13.21 -8.41
CA PRO A 79 -5.06 -14.21 -7.45
C PRO A 79 -4.14 -13.60 -6.39
N ALA A 80 -3.21 -12.72 -6.77
CA ALA A 80 -2.31 -12.05 -5.84
C ALA A 80 -3.03 -11.01 -4.99
N VAL A 81 -3.98 -10.26 -5.56
CA VAL A 81 -4.85 -9.34 -4.82
C VAL A 81 -5.64 -10.09 -3.73
N GLU A 82 -6.17 -11.28 -4.05
CA GLU A 82 -6.88 -12.10 -3.08
C GLU A 82 -5.97 -12.67 -2.00
N LEU A 83 -4.76 -13.12 -2.37
CA LEU A 83 -3.76 -13.58 -1.41
C LEU A 83 -3.44 -12.48 -0.40
N HIS A 84 -3.20 -11.28 -0.88
CA HIS A 84 -2.98 -10.09 -0.06
C HIS A 84 -4.18 -9.79 0.85
N ARG A 85 -5.39 -9.72 0.30
CA ARG A 85 -6.62 -9.46 1.08
C ARG A 85 -6.90 -10.52 2.15
N LYS A 86 -6.63 -11.79 1.85
CA LYS A 86 -6.81 -12.89 2.81
C LYS A 86 -5.76 -12.81 3.92
N GLY A 87 -4.52 -12.44 3.59
CA GLY A 87 -3.40 -12.37 4.52
C GLY A 87 -3.40 -11.15 5.44
N GLN A 88 -3.94 -10.03 4.97
CA GLN A 88 -3.91 -8.76 5.69
C GLN A 88 -5.18 -8.48 6.48
N TYR A 89 -5.05 -8.17 7.78
CA TYR A 89 -6.14 -7.97 8.71
C TYR A 89 -7.00 -6.76 8.36
N HIS A 90 -6.40 -5.65 7.88
CA HIS A 90 -7.13 -4.43 7.51
C HIS A 90 -8.12 -4.63 6.36
N HIS A 91 -7.98 -5.71 5.58
CA HIS A 91 -8.95 -6.12 4.54
C HIS A 91 -10.06 -7.06 5.05
N ARG A 92 -9.91 -7.65 6.24
CA ARG A 92 -10.88 -8.62 6.76
C ARG A 92 -12.12 -7.93 7.34
N PRO A 93 -13.33 -8.53 7.21
CA PRO A 93 -14.52 -8.05 7.86
C PRO A 93 -14.35 -8.03 9.39
N ILE A 94 -14.90 -7.01 10.05
CA ILE A 94 -14.80 -6.81 11.51
C ILE A 94 -15.38 -7.99 12.30
N SER A 95 -16.39 -8.67 11.74
CA SER A 95 -16.97 -9.88 12.34
C SER A 95 -16.00 -11.05 12.41
N GLY A 96 -14.93 -11.06 11.61
CA GLY A 96 -13.94 -12.14 11.53
C GLY A 96 -12.75 -12.01 12.50
N ILE A 97 -12.64 -10.93 13.28
CA ILE A 97 -11.49 -10.72 14.19
C ILE A 97 -11.95 -10.09 15.52
N PRO A 98 -12.11 -10.90 16.59
CA PRO A 98 -12.60 -10.42 17.89
C PRO A 98 -11.75 -9.32 18.54
N ILE A 99 -10.41 -9.36 18.36
CA ILE A 99 -9.48 -8.38 18.97
C ILE A 99 -9.54 -6.99 18.30
N LEU A 100 -10.04 -6.91 17.05
CA LEU A 100 -10.16 -5.68 16.25
C LEU A 100 -11.58 -5.09 16.25
N ARG A 101 -12.48 -5.57 17.12
CA ARG A 101 -13.69 -4.79 17.52
C ARG A 101 -13.33 -3.43 18.15
N ARG A 102 -12.04 -3.16 18.38
CA ARG A 102 -11.49 -1.88 18.81
C ARG A 102 -11.64 -0.82 17.70
N ARG A 103 -11.98 0.40 18.13
CA ARG A 103 -12.70 1.46 17.41
C ARG A 103 -12.04 2.06 16.15
N ASP A 104 -10.88 1.59 15.72
CA ASP A 104 -10.08 2.27 14.68
C ASP A 104 -9.75 1.43 13.44
N HIS A 105 -10.12 0.14 13.40
CA HIS A 105 -9.91 -0.73 12.23
C HIS A 105 -10.48 -0.15 10.94
N LYS A 106 -11.74 0.33 11.01
CA LYS A 106 -12.39 1.01 9.88
C LYS A 106 -11.62 2.23 9.43
N LYS A 107 -10.98 2.96 10.36
CA LYS A 107 -10.23 4.18 10.04
C LYS A 107 -8.91 3.88 9.34
N VAL A 108 -8.25 2.75 9.66
CA VAL A 108 -7.08 2.28 8.91
C VAL A 108 -7.44 2.10 7.44
N ASN A 109 -8.54 1.39 7.15
CA ASN A 109 -9.02 1.22 5.77
C ASN A 109 -9.40 2.54 5.07
N LEU A 110 -9.96 3.51 5.81
CA LEU A 110 -10.26 4.84 5.27
C LEU A 110 -8.98 5.61 4.91
N ILE A 111 -7.94 5.56 5.76
CA ILE A 111 -6.65 6.20 5.48
C ILE A 111 -5.97 5.54 4.29
N ASP A 112 -5.89 4.21 4.26
CA ASP A 112 -5.37 3.43 3.12
C ASP A 112 -6.09 3.81 1.82
N THR A 113 -7.44 3.85 1.84
CA THR A 113 -8.25 4.27 0.69
C THR A 113 -7.91 5.70 0.25
N LEU A 114 -7.77 6.65 1.17
CA LEU A 114 -7.45 8.04 0.84
C LEU A 114 -6.04 8.17 0.27
N CYS A 115 -5.05 7.48 0.84
CA CYS A 115 -3.67 7.45 0.33
C CYS A 115 -3.66 6.91 -1.10
N CYS A 116 -4.29 5.75 -1.34
CA CYS A 116 -4.43 5.14 -2.66
C CYS A 116 -5.09 6.09 -3.70
N LEU A 117 -6.10 6.87 -3.31
CA LEU A 117 -6.76 7.84 -4.20
C LEU A 117 -5.92 9.10 -4.50
N MET A 118 -4.89 9.36 -3.69
CA MET A 118 -3.90 10.42 -3.92
C MET A 118 -2.70 9.96 -4.76
N GLU A 119 -2.52 8.65 -4.94
CA GLU A 119 -1.41 8.10 -5.73
C GLU A 119 -1.61 8.37 -7.22
N ASP A 120 -0.50 8.50 -7.94
CA ASP A 120 -0.52 8.57 -9.40
C ASP A 120 -0.73 7.19 -10.03
N ARG A 121 -1.95 6.66 -9.89
CA ARG A 121 -2.36 5.41 -10.52
C ARG A 121 -3.38 5.70 -11.63
N PRO A 122 -3.06 5.38 -12.90
CA PRO A 122 -3.96 5.64 -14.03
C PRO A 122 -5.38 5.07 -13.86
N TYR A 123 -5.52 3.86 -13.31
CA TYR A 123 -6.84 3.24 -13.06
C TYR A 123 -7.68 3.99 -12.02
N PHE A 124 -7.05 4.73 -11.11
CA PHE A 124 -7.74 5.57 -10.13
C PHE A 124 -7.92 7.01 -10.61
N GLY A 125 -7.57 7.34 -11.86
CA GLY A 125 -7.73 8.68 -12.45
C GLY A 125 -6.62 9.67 -12.13
N GLY A 126 -5.42 9.19 -11.78
CA GLY A 126 -4.21 9.99 -11.60
C GLY A 126 -4.07 10.65 -10.23
N GLU A 127 -2.92 11.31 -10.01
CA GLU A 127 -2.60 12.02 -8.77
C GLU A 127 -3.65 13.10 -8.44
N ARG A 128 -4.06 13.16 -7.17
CA ARG A 128 -4.96 14.22 -6.66
C ARG A 128 -4.32 14.96 -5.50
N ASP A 129 -4.47 16.28 -5.53
CA ASP A 129 -4.31 17.09 -4.33
C ASP A 129 -5.55 16.95 -3.41
N TYR A 130 -5.50 17.59 -2.24
CA TYR A 130 -6.59 17.52 -1.27
C TYR A 130 -7.90 18.14 -1.77
N ASP A 131 -7.87 19.11 -2.67
CA ASP A 131 -9.09 19.75 -3.19
C ASP A 131 -9.75 18.87 -4.25
N GLY A 132 -8.97 18.29 -5.15
CA GLY A 132 -9.39 17.27 -6.09
C GLY A 132 -9.96 16.03 -5.37
N LEU A 133 -9.30 15.59 -4.29
CA LEU A 133 -9.78 14.46 -3.50
C LEU A 133 -11.08 14.80 -2.73
N SER A 134 -11.19 15.99 -2.14
CA SER A 134 -12.43 16.44 -1.50
C SER A 134 -13.61 16.45 -2.48
N LYS A 135 -13.39 16.95 -3.70
CA LYS A 135 -14.41 16.94 -4.76
C LYS A 135 -14.82 15.52 -5.15
N PHE A 136 -13.84 14.62 -5.33
CA PHE A 136 -14.08 13.22 -5.67
C PHE A 136 -14.90 12.52 -4.58
N VAL A 137 -14.47 12.62 -3.32
CA VAL A 137 -15.18 12.01 -2.17
C VAL A 137 -16.59 12.59 -2.03
N GLY A 138 -16.75 13.90 -2.24
CA GLY A 138 -18.06 14.58 -2.21
C GLY A 138 -19.06 14.04 -3.24
N GLN A 139 -18.58 13.45 -4.33
CA GLN A 139 -19.41 12.86 -5.39
C GLN A 139 -19.66 11.34 -5.22
N MET A 140 -18.99 10.69 -4.28
CA MET A 140 -19.17 9.25 -4.04
C MET A 140 -20.58 8.93 -3.56
N ARG A 141 -21.15 7.82 -4.04
CA ARG A 141 -22.40 7.23 -3.54
C ARG A 141 -22.15 6.06 -2.56
N ASP A 142 -20.92 5.94 -2.07
CA ASP A 142 -20.46 4.87 -1.19
C ASP A 142 -20.80 5.17 0.28
N GLN A 143 -21.21 4.15 1.03
CA GLN A 143 -21.48 4.25 2.48
C GLN A 143 -20.29 4.76 3.32
N ARG A 144 -19.06 4.64 2.80
CA ARG A 144 -17.81 5.12 3.42
C ARG A 144 -17.63 6.62 3.30
N LYS A 145 -18.40 7.32 2.44
CA LYS A 145 -18.23 8.75 2.13
C LYS A 145 -18.03 9.62 3.37
N SER A 146 -18.96 9.57 4.32
CA SER A 146 -18.90 10.43 5.51
C SER A 146 -17.68 10.14 6.40
N GLY A 147 -17.20 8.89 6.39
CA GLY A 147 -15.94 8.51 7.04
C GLY A 147 -14.72 9.07 6.32
N LEU A 148 -14.69 8.95 4.98
CA LEU A 148 -13.64 9.48 4.14
C LEU A 148 -13.54 11.01 4.26
N GLU A 149 -14.67 11.73 4.21
CA GLU A 149 -14.71 13.20 4.36
C GLU A 149 -14.11 13.64 5.70
N ARG A 150 -14.46 12.94 6.79
CA ARG A 150 -13.96 13.26 8.13
C ARG A 150 -12.46 13.01 8.25
N ILE A 151 -11.97 11.87 7.78
CA ILE A 151 -10.53 11.55 7.84
C ILE A 151 -9.74 12.48 6.93
N LEU A 152 -10.23 12.77 5.73
CA LEU A 152 -9.60 13.70 4.79
C LEU A 152 -9.44 15.09 5.41
N LEU A 153 -10.47 15.60 6.10
CA LEU A 153 -10.38 16.88 6.80
C LEU A 153 -9.28 16.88 7.88
N GLN A 154 -9.09 15.76 8.57
CA GLN A 154 -8.02 15.61 9.55
C GLN A 154 -6.64 15.46 8.89
N MET A 155 -6.52 14.75 7.76
CA MET A 155 -5.26 14.63 7.03
C MET A 155 -4.75 15.99 6.54
N ARG A 156 -5.67 16.86 6.10
CA ARG A 156 -5.38 18.23 5.62
C ARG A 156 -4.74 19.14 6.66
N SER A 157 -4.78 18.82 7.95
CA SER A 157 -4.11 19.62 8.99
C SER A 157 -2.61 19.31 9.10
N PHE A 158 -2.11 18.33 8.35
CA PHE A 158 -0.69 17.97 8.32
C PHE A 158 -0.09 18.29 6.94
N PRO A 159 1.21 18.60 6.86
CA PRO A 159 1.90 18.68 5.58
C PRO A 159 1.92 17.29 4.92
N ARG A 160 1.83 17.25 3.58
CA ARG A 160 2.01 16.00 2.82
C ARG A 160 3.43 15.49 3.04
N PRO A 161 3.63 14.18 3.25
CA PRO A 161 4.96 13.61 3.38
C PRO A 161 5.71 13.71 2.04
N ALA A 162 7.04 13.83 2.11
CA ALA A 162 7.90 13.96 0.93
C ALA A 162 8.15 12.59 0.24
N LEU A 163 7.09 11.97 -0.27
CA LEU A 163 7.14 10.62 -0.87
C LEU A 163 8.07 10.53 -2.09
N LYS A 164 8.30 11.65 -2.79
CA LYS A 164 9.19 11.72 -3.94
C LYS A 164 10.66 11.47 -3.56
N ASP A 165 11.03 11.76 -2.30
CA ASP A 165 12.39 11.54 -1.79
C ASP A 165 12.67 10.05 -1.52
N ILE A 166 11.64 9.19 -1.56
CA ILE A 166 11.80 7.74 -1.53
C ILE A 166 12.11 7.28 -2.95
N GLU A 167 13.39 7.21 -3.28
CA GLU A 167 13.89 6.81 -4.61
C GLU A 167 14.45 5.38 -4.62
N SER A 168 14.75 4.81 -3.46
CA SER A 168 15.29 3.46 -3.32
C SER A 168 14.62 2.69 -2.18
N PRO A 169 14.29 1.39 -2.38
CA PRO A 169 13.71 0.56 -1.35
C PRO A 169 14.68 0.21 -0.21
N ILE A 170 15.99 0.36 -0.41
CA ILE A 170 17.02 0.01 0.58
C ILE A 170 17.63 1.22 1.28
N SER A 171 17.38 2.43 0.78
CA SER A 171 17.91 3.67 1.34
C SER A 171 17.02 4.83 0.97
N PHE A 172 16.28 5.36 1.93
CA PHE A 172 15.43 6.53 1.75
C PHE A 172 15.38 7.35 3.04
N PRO A 173 15.20 8.68 2.97
CA PRO A 173 15.14 9.52 4.16
C PRO A 173 13.87 9.23 4.99
N ASN A 174 13.95 9.47 6.30
CA ASN A 174 12.75 9.42 7.14
C ASN A 174 11.86 10.64 6.84
N ILE A 175 10.72 10.41 6.19
CA ILE A 175 9.74 11.43 5.79
C ILE A 175 8.82 11.92 6.93
N GLY A 176 9.24 11.76 8.18
CA GLY A 176 8.47 12.12 9.37
C GLY A 176 7.67 10.97 10.01
N LEU A 177 8.07 9.73 9.74
CA LEU A 177 7.59 8.55 10.45
C LEU A 177 8.21 8.45 11.85
N PRO A 178 7.53 7.85 12.83
CA PRO A 178 8.16 7.46 14.09
C PRO A 178 9.39 6.59 13.83
N GLU A 179 10.48 6.83 14.54
CA GLU A 179 11.78 6.19 14.30
C GLU A 179 11.70 4.65 14.26
N ARG A 180 10.91 4.06 15.16
CA ARG A 180 10.68 2.61 15.18
C ARG A 180 9.99 2.11 13.90
N THR A 181 8.95 2.81 13.45
CA THR A 181 8.22 2.46 12.22
C THR A 181 9.13 2.60 11.02
N TYR A 182 9.88 3.70 10.92
CA TYR A 182 10.84 3.94 9.85
C TYR A 182 11.88 2.81 9.73
N ARG A 183 12.54 2.45 10.85
CA ARG A 183 13.54 1.37 10.86
C ARG A 183 12.96 0.03 10.44
N GLU A 184 11.74 -0.28 10.89
CA GLU A 184 11.09 -1.54 10.54
C GLU A 184 10.67 -1.57 9.06
N THR A 185 10.15 -0.46 8.53
CA THR A 185 9.87 -0.31 7.10
C THR A 185 11.14 -0.51 6.27
N LEU A 186 12.25 0.14 6.65
CA LEU A 186 13.53 0.00 5.96
C LEU A 186 14.06 -1.44 5.98
N ARG A 187 13.97 -2.11 7.14
CA ARG A 187 14.37 -3.51 7.31
C ARG A 187 13.56 -4.42 6.40
N LEU A 188 12.23 -4.33 6.43
CA LEU A 188 11.34 -5.18 5.63
C LEU A 188 11.54 -4.97 4.12
N ALA A 189 11.71 -3.72 3.68
CA ALA A 189 11.99 -3.42 2.29
C ALA A 189 13.36 -3.96 1.85
N SER A 190 14.39 -3.83 2.69
CA SER A 190 15.72 -4.37 2.43
C SER A 190 15.74 -5.90 2.40
N ASP A 191 15.00 -6.55 3.29
CA ASP A 191 14.85 -8.01 3.31
C ASP A 191 14.16 -8.52 2.03
N ALA A 192 13.11 -7.82 1.57
CA ALA A 192 12.41 -8.17 0.33
C ALA A 192 13.34 -8.05 -0.89
N VAL A 193 14.10 -6.96 -0.98
CA VAL A 193 15.09 -6.76 -2.04
C VAL A 193 16.16 -7.86 -2.01
N THR A 194 16.71 -8.15 -0.83
CA THR A 194 17.71 -9.21 -0.66
C THR A 194 17.16 -10.57 -1.06
N SER A 195 15.90 -10.86 -0.73
CA SER A 195 15.19 -12.08 -1.13
C SER A 195 15.07 -12.16 -2.65
N LEU A 196 14.67 -11.08 -3.31
CA LEU A 196 14.57 -11.02 -4.78
C LEU A 196 15.91 -11.27 -5.47
N GLU A 197 16.98 -10.66 -4.98
CA GLU A 197 18.32 -10.82 -5.54
C GLU A 197 18.87 -12.22 -5.33
N ARG A 198 18.85 -12.71 -4.10
CA ARG A 198 19.55 -13.96 -3.73
C ARG A 198 18.76 -15.22 -4.07
N ILE A 199 17.44 -15.17 -3.96
CA ILE A 199 16.58 -16.36 -4.13
C ILE A 199 16.01 -16.41 -5.54
N HIS A 200 15.66 -15.26 -6.11
CA HIS A 200 14.95 -15.18 -7.38
C HIS A 200 15.81 -14.66 -8.55
N GLY A 201 17.01 -14.15 -8.29
CA GLY A 201 17.96 -13.69 -9.31
C GLY A 201 17.63 -12.31 -9.91
N TYR A 202 16.81 -11.50 -9.23
CA TYR A 202 16.43 -10.16 -9.69
C TYR A 202 17.25 -9.06 -9.01
N TYR A 203 18.20 -8.47 -9.74
CA TYR A 203 19.04 -7.35 -9.30
C TYR A 203 18.26 -6.03 -9.39
N VAL A 204 17.51 -5.71 -8.33
CA VAL A 204 16.58 -4.55 -8.32
C VAL A 204 17.21 -3.27 -7.78
N ILE A 205 18.43 -3.33 -7.21
CA ILE A 205 19.23 -2.16 -6.87
C ILE A 205 20.22 -1.89 -8.00
N GLU A 206 20.32 -0.63 -8.41
CA GLU A 206 21.42 -0.10 -9.24
C GLU A 206 22.47 0.61 -8.38
#